data_AF-A0A9D5RVN4-F1
#
_entry.id   AF-A0A9D5RVN4-F1
#
_cell.length_a   1.000
_cell.length_b   1.000
_cell.length_c   1.000
_cell.angle_alpha   90.00
_cell.angle_beta   90.00
_cell.angle_gamma   90.00
#
_symmetry.space_group_name_H-M   'P 1'
#
loop_
_entity.id
_entity.type
_entity.pdbx_description
1 polymer ?
#
loop_
_entity_poly.entity_id
_entity_poly.type
_entity_poly.pdbx_seq_one_letter_code
_entity_poly.pdbx_strand_id
1 'polypeptide(L)'
;HYCNNMILILLVGPLLEEKYGSGRIAGIIATVAFITGVVHILLPGNTALLGASGVVFAFILLSSVTGSGKGIPLTTVIVALIYITQQVYEGVAMADNISQLTHIIGGTIGAVYGLSMKRK
;
A
#
# COMPACT_ATOMS: atom_id res chain seq x y z
N HIS A 1 12.99 7.42 4.58
CA HIS A 1 12.04 6.60 3.80
C HIS A 1 12.63 5.28 3.33
N TYR A 2 13.74 5.27 2.56
CA TYR A 2 14.25 4.05 1.91
C TYR A 2 14.49 2.85 2.85
N CYS A 3 15.33 2.99 3.89
CA CYS A 3 15.64 1.87 4.79
C CYS A 3 14.38 1.29 5.46
N ASN A 4 13.47 2.14 5.94
CA ASN A 4 12.23 1.68 6.56
C ASN A 4 11.32 0.93 5.57
N ASN A 5 11.22 1.43 4.34
CA ASN A 5 10.45 0.77 3.27
C ASN A 5 11.05 -0.60 2.91
N MET A 6 12.39 -0.69 2.82
CA MET A 6 13.08 -1.95 2.53
C MET A 6 12.94 -2.95 3.67
N ILE A 7 13.06 -2.52 4.93
CA ILE A 7 12.82 -3.39 6.08
C ILE A 7 11.40 -3.95 6.04
N LEU A 8 10.38 -3.12 5.79
CA LEU A 8 8.99 -3.58 5.71
C LEU A 8 8.75 -4.53 4.54
N ILE A 9 9.29 -4.22 3.36
CA ILE A 9 9.18 -5.11 2.19
C ILE A 9 9.87 -6.45 2.46
N LEU A 10 11.07 -6.45 3.04
CA LEU A 10 11.81 -7.69 3.31
C LEU A 10 11.21 -8.49 4.47
N LEU A 11 10.54 -7.84 5.42
CA LEU A 11 9.88 -8.52 6.55
C LEU A 11 8.52 -9.11 6.16
N VAL A 12 7.69 -8.33 5.46
CA VAL A 12 6.30 -8.69 5.16
C VAL A 12 6.16 -9.35 3.79
N GLY A 13 6.99 -8.96 2.82
CA GLY A 13 6.96 -9.46 1.44
C GLY A 13 7.03 -10.98 1.34
N PRO A 14 8.01 -11.67 1.96
CA PRO A 14 8.08 -13.13 1.92
C PRO A 14 6.84 -13.82 2.49
N LEU A 15 6.27 -13.29 3.57
CA LEU A 15 5.04 -13.84 4.18
C LEU A 15 3.83 -13.68 3.25
N LEU A 16 3.73 -12.55 2.56
CA LEU A 16 2.69 -12.32 1.55
C LEU A 16 2.90 -13.19 0.31
N GLU A 17 4.15 -13.40 -0.10
CA GLU A 17 4.51 -14.26 -1.22
C GLU A 17 4.19 -15.73 -0.93
N GLU A 18 4.48 -16.23 0.28
CA GLU A 18 4.10 -17.57 0.70
C GLU A 18 2.58 -17.76 0.70
N LYS A 19 1.83 -16.75 1.17
CA LYS A 19 0.37 -16.81 1.26
C LYS A 19 -0.35 -16.64 -0.07
N TYR A 20 0.06 -15.66 -0.89
CA TYR A 20 -0.65 -15.26 -2.11
C TYR A 20 0.06 -15.72 -3.38
N GLY A 21 1.31 -16.18 -3.31
CA GLY A 21 2.12 -16.64 -4.43
C GLY A 21 2.90 -15.51 -5.11
N SER A 22 4.14 -15.81 -5.55
CA SER A 22 5.09 -14.89 -6.17
C SER A 22 4.51 -14.08 -7.33
N GLY A 23 3.81 -14.75 -8.25
CA GLY A 23 3.21 -14.08 -9.41
C GLY A 23 2.17 -13.03 -9.03
N ARG A 24 1.39 -13.26 -7.96
CA ARG A 24 0.40 -12.28 -7.48
C ARG A 24 1.08 -11.10 -6.82
N ILE A 25 2.08 -11.33 -5.97
CA ILE A 25 2.83 -10.26 -5.33
C ILE A 25 3.57 -9.40 -6.35
N ALA A 26 4.25 -10.02 -7.32
CA ALA A 26 4.88 -9.29 -8.42
C ALA A 26 3.86 -8.44 -9.21
N GLY A 27 2.68 -9.00 -9.51
CA GLY A 27 1.60 -8.27 -10.17
C GLY A 27 1.10 -7.07 -9.36
N ILE A 28 0.98 -7.20 -8.03
CA ILE A 28 0.58 -6.10 -7.14
C ILE A 28 1.66 -5.01 -7.13
N ILE A 29 2.94 -5.37 -6.97
CA ILE A 29 4.06 -4.41 -7.01
C ILE A 29 4.03 -3.65 -8.34
N ALA A 30 3.91 -4.36 -9.46
CA ALA A 30 3.85 -3.76 -10.79
C ALA A 30 2.64 -2.83 -10.96
N THR A 31 1.46 -3.25 -10.47
CA THR A 31 0.23 -2.45 -10.55
C THR A 31 0.36 -1.16 -9.73
N VAL A 32 0.85 -1.25 -8.50
CA VAL A 32 1.08 -0.08 -7.64
C VAL A 32 2.08 0.86 -8.31
N ALA A 33 3.25 0.36 -8.73
CA ALA A 33 4.28 1.17 -9.35
C ALA A 33 3.82 1.83 -10.65
N PHE A 34 3.04 1.13 -11.47
CA PHE A 34 2.49 1.66 -12.72
C PHE A 34 1.48 2.77 -12.45
N ILE A 35 0.49 2.54 -11.58
CA ILE A 35 -0.56 3.53 -11.29
C ILE A 35 0.05 4.77 -10.63
N THR A 36 0.95 4.61 -9.65
CA THR A 36 1.61 5.75 -9.02
C THR A 36 2.51 6.50 -10.01
N GLY A 37 3.22 5.80 -10.89
CA GLY A 37 4.03 6.40 -11.95
C GLY A 37 3.21 7.21 -12.95
N VAL A 38 2.10 6.65 -13.45
CA VAL A 38 1.19 7.34 -14.38
C VAL A 38 0.58 8.57 -13.71
N VAL A 39 0.04 8.42 -12.50
CA VAL A 39 -0.54 9.54 -11.76
C VAL A 39 0.48 10.65 -11.55
N HIS A 40 1.73 10.29 -11.27
CA HIS A 40 2.77 11.29 -11.11
C HIS A 40 3.09 12.06 -12.39
N ILE A 41 3.22 11.37 -13.52
CA ILE A 41 3.50 11.99 -14.83
C ILE A 41 2.38 12.97 -15.22
N LEU A 42 1.13 12.66 -14.86
CA LEU A 42 -0.03 13.49 -15.18
C LEU A 42 -0.20 14.70 -14.25
N LEU A 43 0.42 14.69 -13.07
CA LEU A 43 0.31 15.80 -12.11
C LEU A 43 1.33 16.89 -12.39
N PRO A 44 0.96 18.17 -12.26
CA PRO A 44 1.87 19.28 -12.46
C PRO A 44 2.91 19.31 -11.33
N GLY A 45 4.15 18.92 -11.65
CA GLY A 45 5.27 18.93 -10.72
C GLY A 45 6.45 18.15 -11.30
N ASN A 46 7.48 18.87 -11.76
CA ASN A 46 8.67 18.28 -12.38
C ASN A 46 9.62 17.69 -11.32
N THR A 47 9.09 16.86 -10.43
CA THR A 47 9.83 16.17 -9.37
C THR A 47 10.03 14.71 -9.77
N ALA A 48 11.08 14.06 -9.26
CA ALA A 48 11.24 12.63 -9.43
C ALA A 48 10.43 11.86 -8.36
N LEU A 49 9.59 10.91 -8.75
CA LEU A 49 9.07 9.92 -7.78
C LEU A 49 10.20 8.98 -7.40
N LEU A 50 10.62 9.02 -6.15
CA LEU A 50 11.57 8.06 -5.59
C LEU A 50 10.94 7.45 -4.35
N GLY A 51 10.14 6.41 -4.53
CA GLY A 51 9.42 5.82 -3.40
C GLY A 51 8.83 4.44 -3.66
N ALA A 52 9.22 3.47 -2.82
CA ALA A 52 8.55 2.19 -2.69
C ALA A 52 7.38 2.23 -1.66
N SER A 53 7.07 3.40 -1.11
CA SER A 53 6.12 3.52 0.00
C SER A 53 4.70 3.12 -0.38
N GLY A 54 4.24 3.41 -1.60
CA GLY A 54 2.96 2.87 -2.10
C GLY A 54 2.89 1.34 -2.03
N VAL A 55 4.00 0.65 -2.37
CA VAL A 55 4.09 -0.82 -2.29
C VAL A 55 4.07 -1.27 -0.84
N VAL A 56 4.78 -0.57 0.05
CA VAL A 56 4.76 -0.83 1.50
C VAL A 56 3.35 -0.73 2.05
N PHE A 57 2.60 0.30 1.67
CA PHE A 57 1.20 0.45 2.10
C PHE A 57 0.29 -0.64 1.55
N ALA A 58 0.50 -1.05 0.30
CA ALA A 58 -0.21 -2.21 -0.24
C ALA A 58 0.06 -3.46 0.61
N PHE A 59 1.32 -3.71 1.00
CA PHE A 59 1.73 -4.85 1.80
C PHE A 59 1.15 -4.82 3.22
N ILE A 60 1.15 -3.67 3.87
CA ILE A 60 0.55 -3.48 5.20
C ILE A 60 -0.94 -3.84 5.15
N LEU A 61 -1.68 -3.34 4.15
CA LEU A 61 -3.10 -3.64 4.00
C LEU A 61 -3.34 -5.11 3.64
N LEU A 62 -2.59 -5.68 2.70
CA LEU A 62 -2.65 -7.11 2.34
C LEU A 62 -2.41 -8.03 3.54
N SER A 63 -1.45 -7.68 4.39
CA SER A 63 -1.13 -8.40 5.62
C SER A 63 -2.26 -8.30 6.64
N SER A 64 -2.96 -7.16 6.72
CA SER A 64 -4.07 -6.97 7.66
C SER A 64 -5.30 -7.84 7.32
N VAL A 65 -5.50 -8.18 6.04
CA VAL A 65 -6.66 -8.95 5.56
C VAL A 65 -6.53 -10.46 5.87
N THR A 66 -5.39 -10.89 6.40
CA THR A 66 -5.01 -12.31 6.50
C THR A 66 -5.83 -13.18 7.48
N GLY A 67 -6.80 -12.64 8.21
CA GLY A 67 -7.60 -13.36 9.21
C GLY A 67 -8.67 -14.32 8.67
N SER A 68 -8.88 -15.43 9.37
CA SER A 68 -9.91 -16.44 9.10
C SER A 68 -11.28 -15.97 9.60
N GLY A 69 -12.32 -16.02 8.74
CA GLY A 69 -13.70 -15.70 9.13
C GLY A 69 -14.48 -14.89 8.09
N LYS A 70 -15.81 -14.88 8.21
CA LYS A 70 -16.71 -14.09 7.35
C LYS A 70 -16.63 -12.60 7.76
N GLY A 71 -16.43 -11.72 6.78
CA GLY A 71 -16.39 -10.26 6.98
C GLY A 71 -14.99 -9.64 6.89
N ILE A 72 -14.89 -8.33 7.10
CA ILE A 72 -13.62 -7.58 7.07
C ILE A 72 -12.92 -7.75 8.43
N PRO A 73 -11.65 -8.19 8.48
CA PRO A 73 -10.93 -8.31 9.75
C PRO A 73 -10.85 -6.97 10.48
N LEU A 74 -11.04 -6.98 11.81
CA LEU A 74 -10.90 -5.78 12.63
C LEU A 74 -9.51 -5.13 12.44
N THR A 75 -8.47 -5.94 12.26
CA THR A 75 -7.11 -5.49 11.97
C THR A 75 -7.05 -4.66 10.70
N THR A 76 -7.77 -5.03 9.65
CA THR A 76 -7.88 -4.23 8.41
C THR A 76 -8.52 -2.88 8.65
N VAL A 77 -9.59 -2.84 9.45
CA VAL A 77 -10.28 -1.59 9.79
C VAL A 77 -9.35 -0.66 10.57
N ILE A 78 -8.66 -1.19 11.60
CA ILE A 78 -7.74 -0.41 12.42
C ILE A 78 -6.57 0.12 11.58
N VAL A 79 -5.95 -0.74 10.78
CA VAL A 79 -4.84 -0.36 9.90
C VAL A 79 -5.28 0.72 8.91
N ALA A 80 -6.45 0.55 8.28
CA ALA A 80 -6.99 1.55 7.36
C ALA A 80 -7.27 2.90 8.05
N LEU A 81 -7.83 2.88 9.26
CA LEU A 81 -8.12 4.10 10.02
C LEU A 81 -6.84 4.86 10.41
N ILE A 82 -5.86 4.17 10.98
CA ILE A 82 -4.56 4.75 11.33
C ILE A 82 -3.93 5.36 10.08
N TYR A 83 -3.99 4.63 8.98
CA TYR A 83 -3.39 5.06 7.74
C TYR A 83 -4.04 6.31 7.16
N ILE A 84 -5.37 6.33 7.02
CA ILE A 84 -6.11 7.50 6.53
C ILE A 84 -5.84 8.72 7.41
N THR A 85 -5.82 8.52 8.73
CA THR A 85 -5.53 9.60 9.68
C THR A 85 -4.12 10.17 9.48
N GLN A 86 -3.12 9.32 9.27
CA GLN A 86 -1.76 9.76 8.97
C GLN A 86 -1.71 10.58 7.67
N GLN A 87 -2.37 10.12 6.60
CA GLN A 87 -2.36 10.82 5.32
C GLN A 87 -3.08 12.17 5.38
N VAL A 88 -4.19 12.26 6.12
CA VAL A 88 -4.88 13.53 6.38
C VAL A 88 -4.02 14.48 7.19
N TYR A 89 -3.37 13.99 8.25
CA TYR A 89 -2.47 14.81 9.08
C TYR A 89 -1.30 15.36 8.26
N GLU A 90 -0.62 14.52 7.49
CA GLU A 90 0.47 14.94 6.61
C GLU A 90 -0.03 15.98 5.57
N GLY A 91 -1.23 15.78 5.03
CA GLY A 91 -1.83 16.69 4.03
C GLY A 91 -2.17 18.07 4.58
N VAL A 92 -2.62 18.15 5.83
CA VAL A 92 -3.01 19.41 6.48
C VAL A 92 -1.82 20.10 7.15
N ALA A 93 -0.88 19.35 7.73
CA ALA A 93 0.18 19.89 8.57
C ALA A 93 1.53 20.09 7.85
N MET A 94 1.84 19.33 6.80
CA MET A 94 3.19 19.26 6.21
C MET A 94 3.28 19.66 4.73
N ALA A 95 2.16 19.99 4.06
CA ALA A 95 2.09 20.47 2.66
C ALA A 95 2.82 19.62 1.58
N ASP A 96 3.20 18.38 1.89
CA ASP A 96 3.83 17.46 0.96
C ASP A 96 2.76 16.67 0.19
N ASN A 97 2.36 17.09 -1.01
CA ASN A 97 1.16 16.55 -1.67
C ASN A 97 1.42 15.27 -2.49
N ILE A 98 2.65 15.08 -2.97
CA ILE A 98 2.97 13.98 -3.91
C ILE A 98 3.12 12.66 -3.14
N SER A 99 3.77 12.69 -1.98
CA SER A 99 3.97 11.51 -1.13
C SER A 99 2.64 10.90 -0.70
N GLN A 100 1.69 11.72 -0.20
CA GLN A 100 0.38 11.24 0.24
C GLN A 100 -0.43 10.55 -0.85
N LEU A 101 -0.37 11.04 -2.09
CA LEU A 101 -1.19 10.44 -3.14
C LEU A 101 -0.70 9.01 -3.49
N THR A 102 0.62 8.82 -3.55
CA THR A 102 1.21 7.50 -3.81
C THR A 102 0.88 6.50 -2.71
N HIS A 103 0.84 6.99 -1.48
CA HIS A 103 0.39 6.25 -0.32
C HIS A 103 -1.08 5.85 -0.52
N ILE A 104 -2.01 6.79 -0.69
CA ILE A 104 -3.44 6.48 -0.80
C ILE A 104 -3.69 5.43 -1.90
N ILE A 105 -3.08 5.58 -3.07
CA ILE A 105 -3.15 4.61 -4.17
C ILE A 105 -2.68 3.22 -3.72
N GLY A 106 -1.50 3.13 -3.10
CA GLY A 106 -0.95 1.88 -2.61
C GLY A 106 -1.85 1.17 -1.58
N GLY A 107 -2.36 1.92 -0.60
CA GLY A 107 -3.27 1.40 0.42
C GLY A 107 -4.59 0.91 -0.17
N THR A 108 -5.17 1.65 -1.12
CA THR A 108 -6.41 1.24 -1.81
C THR A 108 -6.19 -0.04 -2.61
N ILE A 109 -5.10 -0.15 -3.37
CA ILE A 109 -4.78 -1.36 -4.14
C ILE A 109 -4.60 -2.55 -3.19
N GLY A 110 -3.84 -2.39 -2.10
CA GLY A 110 -3.65 -3.45 -1.10
C GLY A 110 -4.96 -3.92 -0.46
N ALA A 111 -5.86 -2.99 -0.12
CA ALA A 111 -7.16 -3.32 0.45
C ALA A 111 -8.04 -4.07 -0.56
N VAL A 112 -8.13 -3.59 -1.81
CA VAL A 112 -8.95 -4.22 -2.86
C VAL A 112 -8.46 -5.63 -3.15
N TYR A 113 -7.15 -5.79 -3.40
CA TYR A 113 -6.56 -7.11 -3.68
C TYR A 113 -6.69 -8.04 -2.48
N GLY A 114 -6.40 -7.55 -1.26
CA GLY A 114 -6.52 -8.35 -0.04
C GLY A 114 -7.94 -8.88 0.15
N LEU A 115 -8.95 -8.03 -0.01
CA LEU A 115 -10.35 -8.42 0.15
C LEU A 115 -10.84 -9.33 -0.97
N SER A 116 -10.41 -9.12 -2.23
CA SER A 116 -10.80 -9.98 -3.35
C SER A 116 -10.17 -11.38 -3.29
N MET A 117 -8.97 -11.48 -2.70
CA MET A 117 -8.27 -12.76 -2.51
C MET A 117 -8.67 -13.49 -1.23
N LYS A 118 -9.42 -12.83 -0.33
CA LYS A 118 -9.96 -13.47 0.87
C LYS A 118 -11.00 -14.51 0.46
N ARG A 119 -10.63 -15.79 0.50
CA ARG A 119 -11.59 -16.90 0.29
C ARG A 119 -12.69 -16.84 1.35
N LYS A 120 -13.94 -17.01 0.91
CA LYS A 120 -15.13 -17.13 1.78
C LYS A 120 -15.03 -18.33 2.71
#